data_AF-A0A4Q4X050-F1
#
_entry.id   AF-A0A4Q4X050-F1
#
_cell.length_a   1.000
_cell.length_b   1.000
_cell.length_c   1.000
_cell.angle_alpha   90.00
_cell.angle_beta   90.00
_cell.angle_gamma   90.00
#
_symmetry.space_group_name_H-M   'P 1'
#
loop_
_entity.id
_entity.type
_entity.pdbx_description
1 polymer ?
#
loop_
_entity_poly.entity_id
_entity_poly.type
_entity_poly.pdbx_seq_one_letter_code
_entity_poly.pdbx_strand_id
1 'polypeptide(L)'
;MDYQKKPASALDVSVPEQSQLGTLPYETDSTLDISSARDYLARRAELLEYEESLGFEWACKQKADEDEILVDKIIQALKQVDEADVFKRAAKQQGFAGQTHARFSGDHFLSNVDLIEKTAIFNIARRMPKGGHLHIHFNTNLPPDFLLNIAKRMQRMFVCSDRPLVSDVDYDTCKIRFLIRSEREEKNDGKVRDLFSEGYVAGTWMQFGQFLADFHRHYSRMSAEQWLHHKLVFHEKEAHNLRQTAEGAWEKFNSRTGMMKGLFNYETAYREYTASCLQGFLDDNIQYAEIRVNFMHSNQLLLDDGSDLINNEGIVRLIIQEYQKFQANAPDPFGGLKIIYCTPRSFSPNEVKLALDECLTLKSKYPNYIAGFDLVGEEKNGRPLKDFFQELLEFKETCRITGIDIPFLFHCGETLDIGTDVDRNLVDALLLGAKRIGHGFALPWHPYIMKQMKEQGQ
;
A
#
# COMPACT_ATOMS: atom_id res chain seq x y z
N MET A 1 -0.23 35.30 -22.99
CA MET A 1 0.84 35.62 -22.03
C MET A 1 1.50 34.30 -21.69
N ASP A 2 2.67 34.08 -22.27
CA ASP A 2 3.41 32.82 -22.23
C ASP A 2 3.87 32.46 -20.82
N TYR A 3 3.36 31.34 -20.30
CA TYR A 3 3.97 30.64 -19.16
C TYR A 3 4.98 29.64 -19.72
N GLN A 4 6.24 30.05 -19.81
CA GLN A 4 7.34 29.11 -20.04
C GLN A 4 7.55 28.26 -18.78
N LYS A 5 7.25 26.96 -18.88
CA LYS A 5 7.62 25.94 -17.89
C LYS A 5 9.15 25.92 -17.74
N LYS A 6 9.66 26.39 -16.60
CA LYS A 6 11.04 26.08 -16.16
C LYS A 6 11.10 24.62 -15.71
N PRO A 7 12.19 23.88 -16.00
CA PRO A 7 12.37 22.53 -15.49
C PRO A 7 12.51 22.56 -13.96
N ALA A 8 11.84 21.63 -13.28
CA ALA A 8 11.99 21.41 -11.85
C ALA A 8 13.44 21.03 -11.55
N SER A 9 14.19 21.92 -10.90
CA SER A 9 15.46 21.56 -10.28
C SER A 9 15.16 20.60 -9.14
N ALA A 10 15.88 19.49 -9.07
CA ALA A 10 15.83 18.55 -7.95
C ALA A 10 15.89 19.33 -6.62
N LEU A 11 14.93 19.07 -5.74
CA LEU A 11 14.95 19.53 -4.36
C LEU A 11 16.20 18.93 -3.70
N ASP A 12 17.24 19.74 -3.59
CA ASP A 12 18.39 19.43 -2.75
C ASP A 12 17.96 19.62 -1.29
N VAL A 13 17.44 18.54 -0.70
CA VAL A 13 17.09 18.49 0.72
C VAL A 13 18.38 18.20 1.50
N SER A 14 19.31 19.16 1.47
CA SER A 14 20.44 19.14 2.39
C SER A 14 19.90 19.39 3.80
N VAL A 15 19.89 18.35 4.63
CA VAL A 15 19.72 18.47 6.08
C VAL A 15 20.74 19.50 6.57
N PRO A 16 20.36 20.53 7.35
CA PRO A 16 21.33 21.49 7.88
C PRO A 16 22.43 20.73 8.63
N GLU A 17 23.69 21.10 8.41
CA GLU A 17 24.78 20.59 9.24
C GLU A 17 24.41 20.81 10.72
N GLN A 18 24.59 19.77 11.55
CA GLN A 18 24.47 19.84 13.01
C GLN A 18 25.33 20.97 13.63
N SER A 19 26.27 21.56 12.87
CA SER A 19 27.11 22.68 13.29
C SER A 19 26.39 24.03 13.38
N GLN A 20 25.19 24.18 12.79
CA GLN A 20 24.36 25.40 12.86
C GLN A 20 23.10 25.25 13.71
N LEU A 21 22.79 24.05 14.19
CA LEU A 21 21.80 23.83 15.23
C LEU A 21 22.47 24.14 16.57
N GLY A 22 21.96 25.15 17.28
CA GLY A 22 22.39 25.45 18.64
C GLY A 22 22.44 24.17 19.47
N THR A 23 23.50 24.05 20.28
CA THR A 23 23.65 22.99 21.29
C THR A 23 22.33 22.78 22.03
N LEU A 24 21.97 21.51 22.26
CA LEU A 24 20.84 21.13 23.12
C LEU A 24 20.72 22.10 24.31
N PRO A 25 19.55 22.68 24.61
CA PRO A 25 19.39 23.47 25.83
C PRO A 25 19.62 22.63 27.10
N TYR A 26 19.79 21.30 26.96
CA TYR A 26 20.14 20.38 28.03
C TYR A 26 21.65 20.23 28.28
N GLU A 27 22.53 20.64 27.36
CA GLU A 27 23.98 20.68 27.60
C GLU A 27 24.46 22.05 28.14
N THR A 28 23.63 23.09 28.01
CA THR A 28 23.79 24.32 28.77
C THR A 28 23.06 24.20 30.10
N ASP A 29 23.83 24.03 31.16
CA ASP A 29 23.44 24.27 32.55
C ASP A 29 22.59 25.56 32.66
N SER A 30 21.27 25.44 32.59
CA SER A 30 20.34 26.56 32.73
C SER A 30 19.03 26.07 33.34
N THR A 31 19.13 25.67 34.60
CA THR A 31 18.07 25.95 35.56
C THR A 31 17.94 27.49 35.70
N LEU A 32 17.53 28.18 34.63
CA LEU A 32 17.15 29.58 34.70
C LEU A 32 15.94 29.66 35.64
N ASP A 33 16.15 30.24 36.81
CA ASP A 33 15.12 30.41 37.83
C ASP A 33 13.97 31.25 37.26
N ILE A 34 12.86 30.59 36.89
CA ILE A 34 11.67 31.22 36.34
C ILE A 34 10.98 31.98 37.48
N SER A 35 11.43 33.22 37.71
CA SER A 35 11.03 34.01 38.87
C SER A 35 9.92 35.03 38.58
N SER A 36 9.54 35.21 37.31
CA SER A 36 8.48 36.13 36.90
C SER A 36 7.64 35.62 35.72
N ALA A 37 6.44 36.20 35.54
CA ALA A 37 5.57 35.92 34.39
C ALA A 37 6.24 36.27 33.05
N ARG A 38 7.10 37.30 33.03
CA ARG A 38 7.87 37.68 31.85
C ARG A 38 8.89 36.61 31.49
N ASP A 39 9.61 36.08 32.48
CA ASP A 39 10.62 35.04 32.28
C ASP A 39 9.97 33.74 31.81
N TYR A 40 8.82 33.39 32.38
CA TYR A 40 8.03 32.24 31.92
C TYR A 40 7.61 32.38 30.45
N LEU A 41 7.05 33.53 30.06
CA LEU A 41 6.59 33.75 28.68
C LEU A 41 7.75 33.74 27.69
N ALA A 42 8.89 34.33 28.05
CA ALA A 42 10.10 34.30 27.23
C ALA A 42 10.62 32.87 27.06
N ARG A 43 10.77 32.12 28.16
CA ARG A 43 11.24 30.73 28.11
C ARG A 43 10.27 29.81 27.38
N ARG A 44 8.96 30.02 27.53
CA ARG A 44 7.93 29.28 26.80
C ARG A 44 8.02 29.54 25.30
N ALA A 45 8.22 30.79 24.88
CA ALA A 45 8.37 31.13 23.46
C ALA A 45 9.62 30.45 22.87
N GLU A 46 10.75 30.51 23.57
CA GLU A 46 12.01 29.86 23.17
C GLU A 46 11.86 28.34 23.03
N LEU A 47 11.22 27.68 24.01
CA LEU A 47 11.01 26.23 23.96
C LEU A 47 10.06 25.81 22.83
N LEU A 48 9.00 26.60 22.56
CA LEU A 48 8.10 26.33 21.45
C LEU A 48 8.81 26.50 20.11
N GLU A 49 9.61 27.55 19.95
CA GLU A 49 10.38 27.78 18.73
C GLU A 49 11.42 26.67 18.50
N TYR A 50 12.12 26.24 19.55
CA TYR A 50 13.05 25.13 19.46
C TYR A 50 12.36 23.83 19.06
N GLU A 51 11.25 23.46 19.71
CA GLU A 51 10.45 22.29 19.34
C GLU A 51 9.97 22.36 17.89
N GLU A 52 9.44 23.51 17.46
CA GLU A 52 9.01 23.73 16.08
C GLU A 52 10.18 23.57 15.10
N SER A 53 11.37 24.03 15.45
CA SER A 53 12.58 23.93 14.61
C SER A 53 13.05 22.50 14.35
N LEU A 54 12.68 21.55 15.23
CA LEU A 54 12.96 20.12 15.04
C LEU A 54 11.97 19.44 14.07
N GLY A 55 10.83 20.09 13.82
CA GLY A 55 9.80 19.58 12.94
C GLY A 55 10.16 19.69 11.46
N PHE A 56 9.71 18.72 10.66
CA PHE A 56 9.89 18.71 9.21
C PHE A 56 9.35 19.99 8.53
N GLU A 57 8.24 20.53 9.05
CA GLU A 57 7.56 21.70 8.48
C GLU A 57 8.34 23.01 8.68
N TRP A 58 9.31 23.08 9.60
CA TRP A 58 10.00 24.32 9.93
C TRP A 58 10.65 24.96 8.71
N ALA A 59 11.45 24.18 7.98
CA ALA A 59 12.13 24.66 6.79
C ALA A 59 11.15 25.12 5.70
N CYS A 60 9.97 24.49 5.59
CA CYS A 60 8.92 24.90 4.67
C CYS A 60 8.31 26.25 5.09
N LYS A 61 7.97 26.41 6.38
CA LYS A 61 7.40 27.66 6.91
C LYS A 61 8.35 28.84 6.79
N GLN A 62 9.65 28.63 7.02
CA GLN A 62 10.65 29.69 6.91
C GLN A 62 10.88 30.18 5.47
N LYS A 63 10.60 29.33 4.48
CA LYS A 63 10.78 29.64 3.06
C LYS A 63 9.48 30.04 2.36
N ALA A 64 8.35 29.96 3.06
CA ALA A 64 7.04 30.18 2.48
C ALA A 64 6.85 31.63 2.00
N ASP A 65 6.33 31.80 0.79
CA ASP A 65 5.97 33.12 0.27
C ASP A 65 4.60 33.61 0.80
N GLU A 66 4.21 34.83 0.41
CA GLU A 66 2.95 35.44 0.86
C GLU A 66 1.70 34.64 0.44
N ASP A 67 1.73 34.01 -0.73
CA ASP A 67 0.63 33.20 -1.25
C ASP A 67 0.56 31.86 -0.50
N GLU A 68 1.69 31.21 -0.25
CA GLU A 68 1.77 29.96 0.53
C GLU A 68 1.28 30.18 1.97
N ILE A 69 1.68 31.29 2.60
CA ILE A 69 1.21 31.67 3.94
C ILE A 69 -0.31 31.93 3.94
N LEU A 70 -0.84 32.58 2.90
CA LEU A 70 -2.27 32.82 2.76
C LEU A 70 -3.05 31.52 2.56
N VAL A 71 -2.55 30.63 1.70
CA VAL A 71 -3.16 29.33 1.43
C VAL A 71 -3.17 28.45 2.67
N ASP A 72 -2.08 28.40 3.45
CA ASP A 72 -2.07 27.67 4.72
C ASP A 72 -3.15 28.21 5.67
N LYS A 73 -3.28 29.53 5.85
CA LYS A 73 -4.35 30.13 6.67
C LYS A 73 -5.75 29.70 6.21
N ILE A 74 -5.99 29.65 4.90
CA ILE A 74 -7.26 29.18 4.33
C ILE A 74 -7.47 27.70 4.65
N ILE A 75 -6.44 26.86 4.46
CA ILE A 75 -6.50 25.43 4.79
C ILE A 75 -6.80 25.22 6.27
N GLN A 76 -6.15 25.94 7.19
CA GLN A 76 -6.43 25.85 8.63
C GLN A 76 -7.87 26.25 8.95
N ALA A 77 -8.41 27.29 8.32
CA ALA A 77 -9.81 27.68 8.47
C ALA A 77 -10.77 26.60 7.93
N LEU A 78 -10.46 26.00 6.78
CA LEU A 78 -11.27 24.92 6.20
C LEU A 78 -11.27 23.65 7.05
N LYS A 79 -10.17 23.32 7.72
CA LYS A 79 -10.16 22.23 8.72
C LYS A 79 -11.19 22.47 9.83
N GLN A 80 -11.31 23.70 10.31
CA GLN A 80 -12.31 24.06 11.33
C GLN A 80 -13.74 23.98 10.78
N VAL A 81 -13.95 24.37 9.51
CA VAL A 81 -15.22 24.24 8.82
C VAL A 81 -15.60 22.76 8.67
N ASP A 82 -14.68 21.91 8.21
CA ASP A 82 -14.94 20.47 8.07
C ASP A 82 -15.31 19.84 9.43
N GLU A 83 -14.59 20.19 10.50
CA GLU A 83 -14.90 19.74 11.85
C GLU A 83 -16.31 20.19 12.29
N ALA A 84 -16.67 21.46 12.05
CA ALA A 84 -17.96 22.02 12.46
C ALA A 84 -19.15 21.53 11.62
N ASP A 85 -18.97 21.43 10.31
CA ASP A 85 -20.06 21.29 9.35
C ASP A 85 -20.18 19.89 8.75
N VAL A 86 -19.10 19.10 8.75
CA VAL A 86 -19.11 17.71 8.28
C VAL A 86 -19.16 16.76 9.46
N PHE A 87 -18.15 16.79 10.33
CA PHE A 87 -17.99 15.80 11.39
C PHE A 87 -19.01 15.99 12.53
N LYS A 88 -19.09 17.19 13.13
CA LYS A 88 -20.03 17.46 14.23
C LYS A 88 -21.51 17.41 13.84
N ARG A 89 -21.84 17.63 12.57
CA ARG A 89 -23.23 17.52 12.04
C ARG A 89 -23.62 16.10 11.63
N ALA A 90 -22.65 15.20 11.47
CA ALA A 90 -22.93 13.82 11.13
C ALA A 90 -23.74 13.12 12.25
N ALA A 91 -24.44 12.05 11.88
CA ALA A 91 -25.11 11.21 12.86
C ALA A 91 -24.11 10.73 13.91
N LYS A 92 -24.44 10.93 15.19
CA LYS A 92 -23.63 10.49 16.32
C LYS A 92 -23.50 8.96 16.30
N GLN A 93 -22.33 8.47 16.67
CA GLN A 93 -22.11 7.04 16.83
C GLN A 93 -22.59 6.57 18.20
N GLN A 94 -23.10 5.33 18.25
CA GLN A 94 -23.46 4.67 19.49
C GLN A 94 -22.30 3.80 19.99
N GLY A 95 -21.79 4.13 21.16
CA GLY A 95 -20.82 3.33 21.91
C GLY A 95 -21.48 2.31 22.83
N PHE A 96 -20.69 1.77 23.76
CA PHE A 96 -21.15 0.81 24.75
C PHE A 96 -22.29 1.38 25.62
N ALA A 97 -23.29 0.55 25.93
CA ALA A 97 -24.45 0.93 26.76
C ALA A 97 -25.23 2.17 26.25
N GLY A 98 -25.22 2.44 24.94
CA GLY A 98 -25.98 3.53 24.34
C GLY A 98 -25.34 4.91 24.49
N GLN A 99 -24.06 4.99 24.88
CA GLN A 99 -23.30 6.24 24.83
C GLN A 99 -23.35 6.84 23.42
N THR A 100 -23.47 8.16 23.29
CA THR A 100 -23.48 8.83 21.99
C THR A 100 -22.28 9.74 21.86
N HIS A 101 -21.52 9.58 20.78
CA HIS A 101 -20.31 10.34 20.51
C HIS A 101 -20.44 11.09 19.18
N ALA A 102 -19.99 12.34 19.14
CA ALA A 102 -19.82 13.03 17.87
C ALA A 102 -18.67 12.36 17.11
N ARG A 103 -18.81 12.27 15.79
CA ARG A 103 -17.72 11.85 14.93
C ARG A 103 -16.72 12.99 14.81
N PHE A 104 -15.45 12.67 14.68
CA PHE A 104 -14.37 13.64 14.46
C PHE A 104 -13.31 13.03 13.54
N SER A 105 -12.44 13.87 12.99
CA SER A 105 -11.46 13.45 11.96
C SER A 105 -10.47 12.36 12.40
N GLY A 106 -10.30 12.16 13.72
CA GLY A 106 -9.43 11.12 14.28
C GLY A 106 -10.10 9.77 14.57
N ASP A 107 -11.39 9.60 14.24
CA ASP A 107 -12.04 8.29 14.33
C ASP A 107 -11.47 7.31 13.28
N HIS A 108 -11.79 6.03 13.44
CA HIS A 108 -11.40 4.99 12.50
C HIS A 108 -11.82 5.29 11.04
N PHE A 109 -10.96 4.94 10.09
CA PHE A 109 -11.16 5.23 8.66
C PHE A 109 -12.49 4.69 8.11
N LEU A 110 -12.80 3.41 8.33
CA LEU A 110 -14.05 2.81 7.83
C LEU A 110 -15.30 3.41 8.50
N SER A 111 -15.14 3.94 9.70
CA SER A 111 -16.17 4.67 10.41
C SER A 111 -16.35 6.09 9.89
N ASN A 112 -15.47 6.61 9.01
CA ASN A 112 -15.44 7.99 8.53
C ASN A 112 -15.34 8.18 7.01
N VAL A 113 -15.17 7.11 6.23
CA VAL A 113 -14.96 7.19 4.78
C VAL A 113 -16.06 7.98 4.06
N ASP A 114 -17.33 7.80 4.46
CA ASP A 114 -18.48 8.52 3.90
C ASP A 114 -18.50 10.03 4.21
N LEU A 115 -17.75 10.47 5.22
CA LEU A 115 -17.59 11.87 5.58
C LEU A 115 -16.35 12.47 4.93
N ILE A 116 -15.24 11.74 4.88
CA ILE A 116 -13.97 12.22 4.31
C ILE A 116 -14.20 12.76 2.89
N GLU A 117 -14.97 12.05 2.06
CA GLU A 117 -15.31 12.45 0.69
C GLU A 117 -16.07 13.79 0.58
N LYS A 118 -16.70 14.24 1.67
CA LYS A 118 -17.48 15.49 1.73
C LYS A 118 -16.64 16.67 2.24
N THR A 119 -15.44 16.43 2.76
CA THR A 119 -14.60 17.47 3.37
C THR A 119 -13.96 18.38 2.33
N ALA A 120 -13.87 19.68 2.64
CA ALA A 120 -13.15 20.65 1.82
C ALA A 120 -11.66 20.31 1.74
N ILE A 121 -11.08 19.82 2.84
CA ILE A 121 -9.67 19.41 2.88
C ILE A 121 -9.38 18.25 1.94
N PHE A 122 -10.23 17.22 1.89
CA PHE A 122 -10.04 16.13 0.94
C PHE A 122 -10.20 16.60 -0.52
N ASN A 123 -11.11 17.55 -0.79
CA ASN A 123 -11.24 18.16 -2.11
C ASN A 123 -9.98 18.93 -2.54
N ILE A 124 -9.30 19.59 -1.61
CA ILE A 124 -7.99 20.22 -1.86
C ILE A 124 -6.92 19.17 -2.09
N ALA A 125 -6.85 18.14 -1.24
CA ALA A 125 -5.83 17.08 -1.33
C ALA A 125 -5.87 16.33 -2.68
N ARG A 126 -7.07 16.09 -3.25
CA ARG A 126 -7.23 15.51 -4.59
C ARG A 126 -6.63 16.36 -5.70
N ARG A 127 -6.61 17.68 -5.54
CA ARG A 127 -6.08 18.64 -6.53
C ARG A 127 -4.61 18.95 -6.31
N MET A 128 -4.07 18.69 -5.11
CA MET A 128 -2.68 18.97 -4.77
C MET A 128 -1.72 18.08 -5.59
N PRO A 129 -0.64 18.64 -6.17
CA PRO A 129 0.41 17.83 -6.79
C PRO A 129 1.16 17.07 -5.69
N LYS A 130 0.98 15.75 -5.63
CA LYS A 130 1.51 14.91 -4.54
C LYS A 130 2.94 14.41 -4.79
N GLY A 131 3.52 14.70 -5.96
CA GLY A 131 4.86 14.26 -6.32
C GLY A 131 4.90 12.76 -6.61
N GLY A 132 5.72 12.03 -5.84
CA GLY A 132 5.98 10.61 -6.04
C GLY A 132 5.19 9.71 -5.08
N HIS A 133 4.50 8.71 -5.60
CA HIS A 133 3.91 7.65 -4.78
C HIS A 133 4.89 6.46 -4.70
N LEU A 134 5.58 6.36 -3.56
CA LEU A 134 6.77 5.50 -3.39
C LEU A 134 6.54 4.22 -2.54
N HIS A 135 5.31 4.03 -2.07
CA HIS A 135 4.89 2.84 -1.34
C HIS A 135 3.51 2.37 -1.80
N ILE A 136 3.51 1.44 -2.75
CA ILE A 136 2.30 0.94 -3.42
C ILE A 136 2.45 -0.53 -3.71
N HIS A 137 1.50 -1.37 -3.30
CA HIS A 137 1.38 -2.74 -3.80
C HIS A 137 0.54 -2.72 -5.08
N PHE A 138 1.10 -3.22 -6.18
CA PHE A 138 0.52 -3.01 -7.52
C PHE A 138 -0.91 -3.56 -7.65
N ASN A 139 -1.21 -4.69 -7.02
CA ASN A 139 -2.49 -5.38 -7.15
C ASN A 139 -3.63 -4.83 -6.26
N THR A 140 -3.44 -3.73 -5.52
CA THR A 140 -4.41 -3.18 -4.54
C THR A 140 -4.75 -1.69 -4.73
N ASN A 141 -4.59 -1.14 -5.93
CA ASN A 141 -4.79 0.27 -6.28
C ASN A 141 -6.17 0.65 -6.79
N LEU A 142 -6.97 -0.31 -7.26
CA LEU A 142 -8.29 -0.05 -7.84
C LEU A 142 -9.41 -0.67 -7.00
N PRO A 143 -10.64 -0.11 -7.04
CA PRO A 143 -11.80 -0.71 -6.40
C PRO A 143 -12.04 -2.15 -6.87
N PRO A 144 -12.51 -3.06 -6.00
CA PRO A 144 -12.67 -4.47 -6.36
C PRO A 144 -13.60 -4.72 -7.54
N ASP A 145 -14.61 -3.87 -7.71
CA ASP A 145 -15.57 -3.96 -8.82
C ASP A 145 -14.90 -3.88 -10.20
N PHE A 146 -13.75 -3.21 -10.30
CA PHE A 146 -13.00 -3.14 -11.55
C PHE A 146 -12.65 -4.55 -12.05
N LEU A 147 -12.00 -5.36 -11.20
CA LEU A 147 -11.60 -6.72 -11.55
C LEU A 147 -12.79 -7.68 -11.63
N LEU A 148 -13.80 -7.53 -10.78
CA LEU A 148 -15.03 -8.32 -10.88
C LEU A 148 -15.72 -8.10 -12.23
N ASN A 149 -15.78 -6.87 -12.71
CA ASN A 149 -16.39 -6.55 -14.00
C ASN A 149 -15.61 -7.12 -15.18
N ILE A 150 -14.28 -7.17 -15.11
CA ILE A 150 -13.46 -7.88 -16.11
C ILE A 150 -13.79 -9.37 -16.07
N ALA A 151 -13.74 -9.98 -14.87
CA ALA A 151 -13.98 -11.41 -14.67
C ALA A 151 -15.34 -11.88 -15.23
N LYS A 152 -16.39 -11.07 -15.13
CA LYS A 152 -17.71 -11.36 -15.71
C LYS A 152 -17.70 -11.57 -17.23
N ARG A 153 -16.77 -10.91 -17.94
CA ARG A 153 -16.66 -10.97 -19.41
C ARG A 153 -15.78 -12.12 -19.88
N MET A 154 -15.04 -12.75 -18.97
CA MET A 154 -14.09 -13.80 -19.30
C MET A 154 -14.79 -15.16 -19.42
N GLN A 155 -14.80 -15.73 -20.62
CA GLN A 155 -15.41 -17.04 -20.89
C GLN A 155 -14.78 -18.17 -20.06
N ARG A 156 -13.48 -18.05 -19.77
CA ARG A 156 -12.68 -19.07 -19.08
C ARG A 156 -12.52 -18.78 -17.59
N MET A 157 -13.33 -17.89 -17.02
CA MET A 157 -13.30 -17.58 -15.60
C MET A 157 -14.12 -18.59 -14.79
N PHE A 158 -13.49 -19.14 -13.76
CA PHE A 158 -14.09 -20.06 -12.81
C PHE A 158 -14.05 -19.50 -11.40
N VAL A 159 -15.03 -19.93 -10.60
CA VAL A 159 -15.14 -19.61 -9.18
C VAL A 159 -15.20 -20.91 -8.37
N CYS A 160 -14.58 -20.93 -7.21
CA CYS A 160 -14.76 -22.00 -6.23
C CYS A 160 -14.91 -21.46 -4.82
N SER A 161 -15.43 -22.31 -3.95
CA SER A 161 -15.61 -22.09 -2.52
C SER A 161 -14.93 -23.20 -1.71
N ASP A 162 -14.48 -22.89 -0.50
CA ASP A 162 -14.01 -23.89 0.48
C ASP A 162 -15.15 -24.74 1.06
N ARG A 163 -16.41 -24.41 0.77
CA ARG A 163 -17.61 -25.10 1.26
C ARG A 163 -18.81 -24.91 0.33
N PRO A 164 -19.87 -25.73 0.43
CA PRO A 164 -21.15 -25.49 -0.25
C PRO A 164 -21.77 -24.15 0.19
N LEU A 165 -22.55 -23.51 -0.69
CA LEU A 165 -23.26 -22.25 -0.43
C LEU A 165 -24.77 -22.51 -0.27
N VAL A 166 -25.13 -23.23 0.79
CA VAL A 166 -26.50 -23.73 1.01
C VAL A 166 -27.22 -23.06 2.17
N SER A 167 -26.50 -22.30 3.01
CA SER A 167 -27.06 -21.55 4.14
C SER A 167 -26.45 -20.15 4.25
N ASP A 168 -27.14 -19.22 4.90
CA ASP A 168 -26.63 -17.86 5.17
C ASP A 168 -25.25 -17.87 5.83
N VAL A 169 -25.00 -18.81 6.73
CA VAL A 169 -23.70 -18.98 7.39
C VAL A 169 -22.61 -19.33 6.39
N ASP A 170 -22.92 -20.13 5.38
CA ASP A 170 -21.95 -20.46 4.32
C ASP A 170 -21.61 -19.21 3.49
N TYR A 171 -22.62 -18.44 3.08
CA TYR A 171 -22.42 -17.17 2.38
C TYR A 171 -21.57 -16.20 3.18
N ASP A 172 -21.69 -16.18 4.51
CA ASP A 172 -20.91 -15.29 5.37
C ASP A 172 -19.46 -15.79 5.58
N THR A 173 -19.28 -17.10 5.78
CA THR A 173 -18.00 -17.68 6.21
C THR A 173 -17.12 -18.25 5.11
N CYS A 174 -17.66 -18.48 3.90
CA CYS A 174 -16.89 -19.08 2.81
C CYS A 174 -15.71 -18.23 2.35
N LYS A 175 -14.68 -18.92 1.84
CA LYS A 175 -13.52 -18.36 1.15
C LYS A 175 -13.67 -18.62 -0.35
N ILE A 176 -13.88 -17.55 -1.11
CA ILE A 176 -14.05 -17.61 -2.57
C ILE A 176 -12.71 -17.40 -3.27
N ARG A 177 -12.50 -18.15 -4.35
CA ARG A 177 -11.34 -17.97 -5.24
C ARG A 177 -11.78 -17.97 -6.69
N PHE A 178 -10.98 -17.29 -7.51
CA PHE A 178 -11.14 -17.21 -8.96
C PHE A 178 -9.92 -17.81 -9.66
N LEU A 179 -10.11 -18.30 -10.89
CA LEU A 179 -9.03 -18.79 -11.73
C LEU A 179 -9.46 -18.86 -13.20
N ILE A 180 -8.58 -18.45 -14.11
CA ILE A 180 -8.71 -18.79 -15.52
C ILE A 180 -8.32 -20.26 -15.72
N ARG A 181 -9.16 -21.05 -16.39
CA ARG A 181 -8.87 -22.46 -16.65
C ARG A 181 -8.92 -22.78 -18.15
N SER A 182 -7.98 -23.58 -18.61
CA SER A 182 -7.96 -24.09 -19.97
C SER A 182 -9.03 -25.16 -20.21
N GLU A 183 -9.38 -25.37 -21.48
CA GLU A 183 -10.29 -26.44 -21.88
C GLU A 183 -9.76 -27.82 -21.46
N ARG A 184 -8.44 -28.01 -21.49
CA ARG A 184 -7.79 -29.28 -21.11
C ARG A 184 -7.98 -29.63 -19.64
N GLU A 185 -8.16 -28.63 -18.79
CA GLU A 185 -8.36 -28.79 -17.35
C GLU A 185 -9.82 -29.07 -16.98
N GLU A 186 -10.76 -28.87 -17.90
CA GLU A 186 -12.17 -29.25 -17.76
C GLU A 186 -12.39 -30.75 -17.98
N LYS A 187 -11.63 -31.58 -17.25
CA LYS A 187 -11.92 -33.02 -17.21
C LYS A 187 -13.23 -33.23 -16.47
N ASN A 188 -14.13 -34.06 -17.00
CA ASN A 188 -15.26 -34.54 -16.22
C ASN A 188 -14.75 -35.58 -15.22
N ASP A 189 -14.53 -35.15 -13.98
CA ASP A 189 -14.07 -36.01 -12.88
C ASP A 189 -15.23 -36.55 -12.02
N GLY A 190 -16.48 -36.39 -12.50
CA GLY A 190 -17.70 -36.86 -11.82
C GLY A 190 -18.05 -36.11 -10.53
N LYS A 191 -17.29 -35.07 -10.16
CA LYS A 191 -17.54 -34.28 -8.94
C LYS A 191 -18.66 -33.29 -9.15
N VAL A 192 -19.45 -33.07 -8.10
CA VAL A 192 -20.47 -32.01 -8.07
C VAL A 192 -19.77 -30.67 -7.91
N ARG A 193 -19.92 -29.82 -8.94
CA ARG A 193 -19.28 -28.49 -9.05
C ARG A 193 -20.23 -27.33 -8.77
N ASP A 194 -21.51 -27.60 -8.69
CA ASP A 194 -22.51 -26.59 -8.37
C ASP A 194 -22.34 -26.13 -6.93
N LEU A 195 -21.87 -24.90 -6.73
CA LEU A 195 -21.62 -24.33 -5.40
C LEU A 195 -22.90 -24.31 -4.54
N PHE A 196 -24.09 -24.31 -5.14
CA PHE A 196 -25.37 -24.23 -4.44
C PHE A 196 -25.95 -25.61 -4.05
N SER A 197 -25.22 -26.70 -4.35
CA SER A 197 -25.61 -28.06 -4.00
C SER A 197 -25.01 -28.50 -2.66
N GLU A 198 -25.78 -29.17 -1.80
CA GLU A 198 -25.26 -29.80 -0.57
C GLU A 198 -24.14 -30.81 -0.87
N GLY A 199 -24.15 -31.42 -2.07
CA GLY A 199 -23.12 -32.37 -2.51
C GLY A 199 -21.85 -31.72 -3.07
N TYR A 200 -21.77 -30.38 -3.11
CA TYR A 200 -20.60 -29.66 -3.63
C TYR A 200 -19.30 -30.12 -2.97
N VAL A 201 -18.32 -30.48 -3.80
CA VAL A 201 -17.00 -30.85 -3.31
C VAL A 201 -16.15 -29.59 -3.18
N ALA A 202 -15.73 -29.27 -1.96
CA ALA A 202 -14.91 -28.11 -1.64
C ALA A 202 -13.70 -27.96 -2.58
N GLY A 203 -13.48 -26.76 -3.08
CA GLY A 203 -12.40 -26.42 -4.02
C GLY A 203 -12.62 -26.88 -5.46
N THR A 204 -13.77 -27.47 -5.81
CA THR A 204 -14.11 -27.72 -7.21
C THR A 204 -14.61 -26.46 -7.91
N TRP A 205 -14.32 -26.33 -9.20
CA TRP A 205 -14.49 -25.09 -9.94
C TRP A 205 -15.79 -25.09 -10.75
N MET A 206 -16.63 -24.08 -10.53
CA MET A 206 -17.83 -23.76 -11.31
C MET A 206 -17.53 -22.66 -12.30
N GLN A 207 -18.13 -22.69 -13.50
CA GLN A 207 -18.03 -21.57 -14.42
C GLN A 207 -18.65 -20.32 -13.79
N PHE A 208 -17.93 -19.18 -13.86
CA PHE A 208 -18.38 -17.97 -13.17
C PHE A 208 -19.67 -17.41 -13.78
N GLY A 209 -19.83 -17.48 -15.10
CA GLY A 209 -21.09 -17.11 -15.76
C GLY A 209 -22.29 -17.91 -15.26
N GLN A 210 -22.12 -19.22 -15.03
CA GLN A 210 -23.17 -20.08 -14.45
C GLN A 210 -23.45 -19.69 -12.99
N PHE A 211 -22.40 -19.46 -12.20
CA PHE A 211 -22.54 -19.01 -10.82
C PHE A 211 -23.40 -17.74 -10.73
N LEU A 212 -23.13 -16.73 -11.56
CA LEU A 212 -23.92 -15.49 -11.62
C LEU A 212 -25.37 -15.74 -12.03
N ALA A 213 -25.59 -16.61 -13.03
CA ALA A 213 -26.92 -16.94 -13.53
C ALA A 213 -27.79 -17.63 -12.48
N ASP A 214 -27.21 -18.48 -11.62
CA ASP A 214 -27.96 -19.25 -10.63
C ASP A 214 -28.04 -18.58 -9.26
N PHE A 215 -27.10 -17.69 -8.90
CA PHE A 215 -26.96 -17.12 -7.54
C PHE A 215 -28.28 -16.58 -6.94
N HIS A 216 -29.03 -15.79 -7.72
CA HIS A 216 -30.28 -15.17 -7.27
C HIS A 216 -31.39 -16.17 -6.89
N ARG A 217 -31.30 -17.43 -7.36
CA ARG A 217 -32.23 -18.50 -7.00
C ARG A 217 -31.95 -19.08 -5.61
N HIS A 218 -30.72 -18.91 -5.12
CA HIS A 218 -30.23 -19.51 -3.87
C HIS A 218 -29.95 -18.48 -2.78
N TYR A 219 -29.77 -17.20 -3.13
CA TYR A 219 -29.54 -16.13 -2.17
C TYR A 219 -30.26 -14.84 -2.55
N SER A 220 -31.19 -14.40 -1.71
CA SER A 220 -32.08 -13.25 -1.99
C SER A 220 -31.71 -11.96 -1.25
N ARG A 221 -30.72 -12.00 -0.34
CA ARG A 221 -30.38 -10.84 0.51
C ARG A 221 -29.66 -9.71 -0.25
N MET A 222 -28.93 -10.05 -1.31
CA MET A 222 -28.28 -9.11 -2.22
C MET A 222 -27.89 -9.81 -3.53
N SER A 223 -27.52 -9.02 -4.53
CA SER A 223 -26.96 -9.55 -5.79
C SER A 223 -25.62 -10.26 -5.59
N ALA A 224 -25.24 -11.11 -6.55
CA ALA A 224 -23.94 -11.77 -6.56
C ALA A 224 -22.80 -10.74 -6.54
N GLU A 225 -22.97 -9.65 -7.28
CA GLU A 225 -22.04 -8.53 -7.35
C GLU A 225 -21.80 -7.87 -6.00
N GLN A 226 -22.88 -7.47 -5.32
CA GLN A 226 -22.79 -6.83 -4.00
C GLN A 226 -22.16 -7.79 -2.98
N TRP A 227 -22.50 -9.07 -3.06
CA TRP A 227 -21.93 -10.08 -2.18
C TRP A 227 -20.42 -10.27 -2.42
N LEU A 228 -19.99 -10.39 -3.68
CA LEU A 228 -18.58 -10.51 -4.04
C LEU A 228 -17.78 -9.24 -3.68
N HIS A 229 -18.37 -8.05 -3.87
CA HIS A 229 -17.77 -6.80 -3.44
C HIS A 229 -17.54 -6.79 -1.92
N HIS A 230 -18.55 -7.12 -1.12
CA HIS A 230 -18.42 -7.20 0.35
C HIS A 230 -17.38 -8.24 0.80
N LYS A 231 -17.17 -9.31 0.04
CA LYS A 231 -16.10 -10.27 0.33
C LYS A 231 -14.71 -9.66 0.12
N LEU A 232 -14.55 -8.70 -0.79
CA LEU A 232 -13.26 -8.08 -1.15
C LEU A 232 -12.89 -6.84 -0.32
N VAL A 233 -13.87 -6.15 0.28
CA VAL A 233 -13.63 -4.96 1.12
C VAL A 233 -13.83 -5.25 2.61
N PHE A 234 -13.11 -4.56 3.48
CA PHE A 234 -13.35 -4.64 4.93
C PHE A 234 -14.69 -4.03 5.32
N HIS A 235 -15.46 -4.80 6.09
CA HIS A 235 -16.53 -4.22 6.88
C HIS A 235 -15.94 -3.58 8.14
N GLU A 236 -16.51 -2.46 8.61
CA GLU A 236 -16.06 -1.73 9.80
C GLU A 236 -15.87 -2.66 11.02
N LYS A 237 -16.88 -3.49 11.33
CA LYS A 237 -16.79 -4.50 12.40
C LYS A 237 -15.70 -5.55 12.20
N GLU A 238 -15.28 -5.84 10.98
CA GLU A 238 -14.14 -6.75 10.76
C GLU A 238 -12.81 -6.06 11.03
N ALA A 239 -12.73 -4.73 10.98
CA ALA A 239 -11.50 -4.00 11.27
C ALA A 239 -11.43 -3.50 12.72
N HIS A 240 -12.57 -3.12 13.31
CA HIS A 240 -12.63 -2.31 14.53
C HIS A 240 -13.54 -2.88 15.63
N ASN A 241 -14.03 -4.11 15.52
CA ASN A 241 -14.81 -4.71 16.61
C ASN A 241 -13.95 -4.87 17.88
N LEU A 242 -14.58 -4.76 19.06
CA LEU A 242 -13.94 -4.89 20.38
C LEU A 242 -13.06 -6.14 20.54
N ARG A 243 -13.45 -7.27 19.93
CA ARG A 243 -12.69 -8.53 20.01
C ARG A 243 -11.68 -8.71 18.88
N GLN A 244 -11.56 -7.73 17.98
CA GLN A 244 -10.69 -7.84 16.84
C GLN A 244 -9.23 -7.58 17.22
N THR A 245 -8.32 -8.35 16.61
CA THR A 245 -6.88 -8.22 16.78
C THR A 245 -6.20 -7.99 15.43
N ALA A 246 -4.92 -7.61 15.44
CA ALA A 246 -4.13 -7.52 14.23
C ALA A 246 -4.09 -8.86 13.47
N GLU A 247 -3.99 -9.99 14.19
CA GLU A 247 -4.02 -11.33 13.60
C GLU A 247 -5.36 -11.62 12.89
N GLY A 248 -6.49 -11.28 13.54
CA GLY A 248 -7.81 -11.44 12.92
C GLY A 248 -7.99 -10.56 11.68
N ALA A 249 -7.40 -9.36 11.67
CA ALA A 249 -7.42 -8.48 10.51
C ALA A 249 -6.55 -9.04 9.36
N TRP A 250 -5.36 -9.58 9.69
CA TRP A 250 -4.48 -10.26 8.74
C TRP A 250 -5.10 -11.52 8.15
N GLU A 251 -5.83 -12.33 8.93
CA GLU A 251 -6.55 -13.49 8.39
C GLU A 251 -7.54 -13.07 7.29
N LYS A 252 -8.31 -12.01 7.55
CA LYS A 252 -9.27 -11.44 6.59
C LYS A 252 -8.55 -10.86 5.38
N PHE A 253 -7.48 -10.10 5.59
CA PHE A 253 -6.67 -9.53 4.52
C PHE A 253 -6.10 -10.63 3.60
N ASN A 254 -5.47 -11.67 4.18
CA ASN A 254 -4.90 -12.79 3.45
C ASN A 254 -5.95 -13.59 2.67
N SER A 255 -7.14 -13.79 3.25
CA SER A 255 -8.24 -14.43 2.52
C SER A 255 -8.69 -13.60 1.31
N ARG A 256 -8.73 -12.28 1.44
CA ARG A 256 -9.12 -11.35 0.37
C ARG A 256 -8.09 -11.23 -0.73
N THR A 257 -6.82 -11.11 -0.37
CA THR A 257 -5.73 -11.09 -1.35
C THR A 257 -5.68 -12.40 -2.13
N GLY A 258 -6.02 -13.54 -1.50
CA GLY A 258 -6.21 -14.82 -2.19
C GLY A 258 -7.32 -14.80 -3.24
N MET A 259 -8.46 -14.15 -2.96
CA MET A 259 -9.56 -13.96 -3.92
C MET A 259 -9.15 -13.01 -5.05
N MET A 260 -8.57 -11.85 -4.71
CA MET A 260 -8.11 -10.85 -5.69
C MET A 260 -7.06 -11.41 -6.65
N LYS A 261 -6.13 -12.22 -6.15
CA LYS A 261 -5.11 -12.89 -6.96
C LYS A 261 -5.73 -13.63 -8.14
N GLY A 262 -6.83 -14.35 -7.92
CA GLY A 262 -7.56 -15.06 -8.99
C GLY A 262 -8.25 -14.15 -10.00
N LEU A 263 -8.69 -12.97 -9.54
CA LEU A 263 -9.34 -11.96 -10.39
C LEU A 263 -8.34 -11.11 -11.19
N PHE A 264 -7.07 -11.14 -10.80
CA PHE A 264 -6.00 -10.30 -11.35
C PHE A 264 -4.98 -11.08 -12.22
N ASN A 265 -4.74 -12.37 -11.93
CA ASN A 265 -3.61 -13.12 -12.51
C ASN A 265 -3.83 -13.68 -13.92
N TYR A 266 -4.28 -12.85 -14.86
CA TYR A 266 -4.39 -13.19 -16.28
C TYR A 266 -4.24 -11.96 -17.18
N GLU A 267 -3.88 -12.17 -18.45
CA GLU A 267 -3.43 -11.11 -19.35
C GLU A 267 -4.40 -9.93 -19.47
N THR A 268 -5.68 -10.18 -19.77
CA THR A 268 -6.67 -9.10 -19.93
C THR A 268 -6.81 -8.26 -18.66
N ALA A 269 -6.99 -8.90 -17.50
CA ALA A 269 -7.09 -8.17 -16.24
C ALA A 269 -5.82 -7.38 -15.94
N TYR A 270 -4.66 -7.98 -16.14
CA TYR A 270 -3.38 -7.34 -15.84
C TYR A 270 -3.17 -6.08 -16.69
N ARG A 271 -3.46 -6.14 -18.00
CA ARG A 271 -3.33 -5.00 -18.91
C ARG A 271 -4.32 -3.89 -18.60
N GLU A 272 -5.62 -4.23 -18.51
CA GLU A 272 -6.67 -3.24 -18.21
C GLU A 272 -6.43 -2.58 -16.84
N TYR A 273 -6.03 -3.36 -15.83
CA TYR A 273 -5.70 -2.85 -14.51
C TYR A 273 -4.50 -1.91 -14.55
N THR A 274 -3.43 -2.26 -15.28
CA THR A 274 -2.25 -1.40 -15.41
C THR A 274 -2.63 -0.04 -15.97
N ALA A 275 -3.42 -0.02 -17.05
CA ALA A 275 -3.87 1.22 -17.69
C ALA A 275 -4.74 2.06 -16.76
N SER A 276 -5.71 1.45 -16.05
CA SER A 276 -6.57 2.17 -15.12
C SER A 276 -5.85 2.62 -13.85
N CYS A 277 -4.83 1.89 -13.38
CA CYS A 277 -3.98 2.30 -12.27
C CYS A 277 -3.19 3.57 -12.62
N LEU A 278 -2.61 3.62 -13.83
CA LEU A 278 -1.93 4.82 -14.33
C LEU A 278 -2.87 6.02 -14.46
N GLN A 279 -4.09 5.80 -14.97
CA GLN A 279 -5.11 6.84 -15.01
C GLN A 279 -5.47 7.33 -13.61
N GLY A 280 -5.62 6.42 -12.64
CA GLY A 280 -5.90 6.78 -11.25
C GLY A 280 -4.80 7.64 -10.62
N PHE A 281 -3.52 7.37 -10.93
CA PHE A 281 -2.43 8.25 -10.49
C PHE A 281 -2.54 9.65 -11.09
N LEU A 282 -2.87 9.77 -12.38
CA LEU A 282 -3.04 11.06 -13.03
C LEU A 282 -4.25 11.82 -12.48
N ASP A 283 -5.38 11.13 -12.30
CA ASP A 283 -6.63 11.71 -11.78
C ASP A 283 -6.47 12.23 -10.35
N ASP A 284 -5.63 11.55 -9.54
CA ASP A 284 -5.26 12.01 -8.20
C ASP A 284 -4.02 12.92 -8.22
N ASN A 285 -3.62 13.50 -9.36
CA ASN A 285 -2.51 14.45 -9.46
C ASN A 285 -1.19 13.95 -8.81
N ILE A 286 -0.85 12.68 -9.04
CA ILE A 286 0.46 12.08 -8.75
C ILE A 286 1.33 12.23 -10.00
N GLN A 287 2.61 12.57 -9.82
CA GLN A 287 3.54 12.81 -10.93
C GLN A 287 4.45 11.61 -11.20
N TYR A 288 4.73 10.77 -10.21
CA TYR A 288 5.66 9.64 -10.33
C TYR A 288 5.22 8.48 -9.45
N ALA A 289 5.48 7.24 -9.85
CA ALA A 289 5.16 6.08 -9.03
C ALA A 289 6.24 4.99 -9.07
N GLU A 290 6.48 4.37 -7.90
CA GLU A 290 7.25 3.13 -7.77
C GLU A 290 6.32 2.03 -7.22
N ILE A 291 5.89 1.13 -8.11
CA ILE A 291 4.95 0.06 -7.79
C ILE A 291 5.69 -1.20 -7.34
N ARG A 292 5.23 -1.81 -6.25
CA ARG A 292 5.71 -3.10 -5.76
C ARG A 292 4.98 -4.22 -6.48
N VAL A 293 5.75 -5.02 -7.20
CA VAL A 293 5.22 -6.14 -8.00
C VAL A 293 5.81 -7.42 -7.43
N ASN A 294 4.92 -8.35 -7.04
CA ASN A 294 5.32 -9.63 -6.52
C ASN A 294 5.70 -10.58 -7.66
N PHE A 295 6.95 -11.04 -7.64
CA PHE A 295 7.47 -11.99 -8.63
C PHE A 295 7.68 -13.35 -7.97
N MET A 296 7.03 -14.38 -8.50
CA MET A 296 7.08 -15.74 -7.98
C MET A 296 6.94 -16.74 -9.12
N HIS A 297 7.87 -17.70 -9.23
CA HIS A 297 7.74 -18.79 -10.21
C HIS A 297 6.48 -19.65 -9.99
N SER A 298 6.02 -19.76 -8.75
CA SER A 298 4.79 -20.48 -8.39
C SER A 298 3.51 -19.68 -8.64
N ASN A 299 3.61 -18.42 -9.07
CA ASN A 299 2.46 -17.54 -9.21
C ASN A 299 2.62 -16.51 -10.35
N GLN A 300 2.67 -17.03 -11.56
CA GLN A 300 2.76 -16.25 -12.79
C GLN A 300 1.36 -15.91 -13.34
N LEU A 301 1.29 -15.05 -14.36
CA LEU A 301 0.01 -14.74 -15.01
C LEU A 301 -0.36 -15.85 -15.99
N LEU A 302 -1.65 -16.05 -16.21
CA LEU A 302 -2.15 -16.93 -17.27
C LEU A 302 -2.47 -16.14 -18.54
N LEU A 303 -2.37 -16.79 -19.70
CA LEU A 303 -3.12 -16.36 -20.88
C LEU A 303 -4.63 -16.44 -20.58
N ASP A 304 -5.42 -15.63 -21.28
CA ASP A 304 -6.87 -15.53 -21.04
C ASP A 304 -7.64 -16.82 -21.33
N ASP A 305 -7.07 -17.71 -22.13
CA ASP A 305 -7.59 -19.05 -22.42
C ASP A 305 -7.08 -20.12 -21.44
N GLY A 306 -6.17 -19.76 -20.53
CA GLY A 306 -5.52 -20.65 -19.57
C GLY A 306 -4.49 -21.61 -20.17
N SER A 307 -4.13 -21.46 -21.45
CA SER A 307 -3.31 -22.44 -22.16
C SER A 307 -1.83 -22.44 -21.74
N ASP A 308 -1.31 -21.28 -21.33
CA ASP A 308 0.09 -21.09 -20.94
C ASP A 308 0.25 -19.97 -19.90
N LEU A 309 1.47 -19.86 -19.35
CA LEU A 309 1.86 -18.86 -18.36
C LEU A 309 2.70 -17.75 -18.99
N ILE A 310 2.51 -16.53 -18.51
CA ILE A 310 3.37 -15.37 -18.76
C ILE A 310 4.32 -15.23 -17.57
N ASN A 311 5.60 -15.46 -17.81
CA ASN A 311 6.64 -15.43 -16.77
C ASN A 311 6.93 -14.02 -16.22
N ASN A 312 7.81 -13.93 -15.22
CA ASN A 312 8.16 -12.67 -14.54
C ASN A 312 8.70 -11.59 -15.49
N GLU A 313 9.53 -11.96 -16.49
CA GLU A 313 9.95 -11.02 -17.53
C GLU A 313 8.78 -10.57 -18.41
N GLY A 314 7.88 -11.49 -18.76
CA GLY A 314 6.64 -11.19 -19.47
C GLY A 314 5.79 -10.17 -18.69
N ILE A 315 5.64 -10.34 -17.39
CA ILE A 315 4.96 -9.39 -16.49
C ILE A 315 5.58 -7.99 -16.58
N VAL A 316 6.91 -7.88 -16.46
CA VAL A 316 7.63 -6.60 -16.60
C VAL A 316 7.35 -5.97 -17.98
N ARG A 317 7.40 -6.77 -19.05
CA ARG A 317 7.10 -6.30 -20.41
C ARG A 317 5.67 -5.79 -20.55
N LEU A 318 4.68 -6.45 -19.94
CA LEU A 318 3.29 -5.99 -19.96
C LEU A 318 3.16 -4.61 -19.31
N ILE A 319 3.76 -4.42 -18.14
CA ILE A 319 3.74 -3.11 -17.44
C ILE A 319 4.36 -2.02 -18.33
N ILE A 320 5.53 -2.30 -18.90
CA ILE A 320 6.23 -1.34 -19.77
C ILE A 320 5.38 -1.01 -21.01
N GLN A 321 4.76 -2.01 -21.64
CA GLN A 321 3.91 -1.81 -22.81
C GLN A 321 2.71 -0.91 -22.48
N GLU A 322 1.97 -1.21 -21.41
CA GLU A 322 0.80 -0.41 -21.04
C GLU A 322 1.21 1.01 -20.58
N TYR A 323 2.34 1.15 -19.89
CA TYR A 323 2.88 2.46 -19.53
C TYR A 323 3.28 3.29 -20.76
N GLN A 324 4.00 2.70 -21.72
CA GLN A 324 4.37 3.40 -22.95
C GLN A 324 3.14 3.79 -23.78
N LYS A 325 2.15 2.89 -23.86
CA LYS A 325 0.87 3.17 -24.51
C LYS A 325 0.11 4.29 -23.80
N PHE A 326 0.09 4.31 -22.47
CA PHE A 326 -0.50 5.40 -21.69
C PHE A 326 0.18 6.73 -21.99
N GLN A 327 1.51 6.77 -21.95
CA GLN A 327 2.29 7.98 -22.24
C GLN A 327 2.08 8.52 -23.66
N ALA A 328 1.87 7.65 -24.64
CA ALA A 328 1.60 8.06 -26.01
C ALA A 328 0.21 8.72 -26.19
N ASN A 329 -0.74 8.47 -25.27
CA ASN A 329 -2.12 8.95 -25.37
C ASN A 329 -2.47 10.01 -24.31
N ALA A 330 -1.64 10.21 -23.29
CA ALA A 330 -1.88 11.17 -22.23
C ALA A 330 -1.60 12.61 -22.72
N PRO A 331 -2.50 13.59 -22.45
CA PRO A 331 -2.28 14.98 -22.84
C PRO A 331 -1.11 15.62 -22.08
N ASP A 332 -0.90 15.20 -20.83
CA ASP A 332 0.28 15.53 -20.01
C ASP A 332 1.04 14.24 -19.67
N PRO A 333 2.37 14.19 -19.89
CA PRO A 333 3.14 12.99 -19.62
C PRO A 333 3.27 12.73 -18.12
N PHE A 334 3.05 11.48 -17.70
CA PHE A 334 3.35 11.03 -16.34
C PHE A 334 4.87 11.11 -16.12
N GLY A 335 5.32 11.63 -14.98
CA GLY A 335 6.74 11.89 -14.72
C GLY A 335 7.60 10.62 -14.66
N GLY A 336 7.01 9.45 -14.39
CA GLY A 336 7.69 8.16 -14.52
C GLY A 336 7.02 7.03 -13.77
N LEU A 337 7.25 5.80 -14.23
CA LEU A 337 6.86 4.57 -13.54
C LEU A 337 8.08 3.67 -13.37
N LYS A 338 8.29 3.17 -12.16
CA LYS A 338 9.25 2.09 -11.89
C LYS A 338 8.61 0.96 -11.07
N ILE A 339 9.27 -0.18 -11.13
CA ILE A 339 8.92 -1.43 -10.48
C ILE A 339 9.93 -1.69 -9.37
N ILE A 340 9.43 -1.94 -8.17
CA ILE A 340 10.18 -2.53 -7.08
C ILE A 340 9.92 -4.04 -7.15
N TYR A 341 10.99 -4.81 -7.31
CA TYR A 341 10.91 -6.26 -7.36
C TYR A 341 10.64 -6.79 -5.95
N CYS A 342 9.49 -7.43 -5.75
CA CYS A 342 9.09 -7.92 -4.43
C CYS A 342 9.09 -9.45 -4.38
N THR A 343 9.68 -9.98 -3.30
CA THR A 343 9.71 -11.41 -2.99
C THR A 343 9.02 -11.65 -1.64
N PRO A 344 8.20 -12.71 -1.49
CA PRO A 344 7.63 -13.04 -0.19
C PRO A 344 8.70 -13.38 0.85
N ARG A 345 8.63 -12.74 2.01
CA ARG A 345 9.54 -12.99 3.13
C ARG A 345 9.33 -14.34 3.83
N SER A 346 8.32 -15.10 3.42
CA SER A 346 8.09 -16.49 3.85
C SER A 346 8.99 -17.50 3.12
N PHE A 347 9.65 -17.07 2.03
CA PHE A 347 10.50 -17.94 1.22
C PHE A 347 11.78 -18.34 1.96
N SER A 348 12.37 -19.47 1.55
CA SER A 348 13.67 -19.91 2.05
C SER A 348 14.79 -18.98 1.55
N PRO A 349 15.95 -18.96 2.23
CA PRO A 349 17.08 -18.15 1.78
C PRO A 349 17.53 -18.45 0.35
N ASN A 350 17.51 -19.73 -0.07
CA ASN A 350 17.81 -20.10 -1.45
C ASN A 350 16.79 -19.55 -2.46
N GLU A 351 15.50 -19.55 -2.13
CA GLU A 351 14.48 -18.94 -2.99
C GLU A 351 14.64 -17.41 -3.09
N VAL A 352 15.00 -16.74 -1.99
CA VAL A 352 15.31 -15.31 -2.00
C VAL A 352 16.56 -15.03 -2.84
N LYS A 353 17.60 -15.86 -2.75
CA LYS A 353 18.79 -15.75 -3.60
C LYS A 353 18.43 -15.83 -5.09
N LEU A 354 17.61 -16.80 -5.48
CA LEU A 354 17.16 -16.94 -6.88
C LEU A 354 16.36 -15.70 -7.34
N ALA A 355 15.54 -15.13 -6.46
CA ALA A 355 14.79 -13.93 -6.75
C ALA A 355 15.68 -12.68 -6.88
N LEU A 356 16.75 -12.58 -6.08
CA LEU A 356 17.78 -11.53 -6.20
C LEU A 356 18.53 -11.66 -7.55
N ASP A 357 18.93 -12.88 -7.93
CA ASP A 357 19.58 -13.17 -9.21
C ASP A 357 18.66 -12.79 -10.41
N GLU A 358 17.35 -13.08 -10.32
CA GLU A 358 16.37 -12.66 -11.32
C GLU A 358 16.19 -11.13 -11.36
N CYS A 359 16.12 -10.47 -10.20
CA CYS A 359 16.04 -9.00 -10.09
C CYS A 359 17.24 -8.32 -10.78
N LEU A 360 18.46 -8.83 -10.56
CA LEU A 360 19.68 -8.35 -11.24
C LEU A 360 19.59 -8.50 -12.76
N THR A 361 19.11 -9.65 -13.22
CA THR A 361 18.90 -9.94 -14.64
C THR A 361 17.89 -8.97 -15.26
N LEU A 362 16.77 -8.74 -14.59
CA LEU A 362 15.72 -7.82 -15.05
C LEU A 362 16.19 -6.37 -15.02
N LYS A 363 16.94 -5.93 -14.00
CA LYS A 363 17.54 -4.60 -13.95
C LYS A 363 18.53 -4.39 -15.10
N SER A 364 19.32 -5.41 -15.44
CA SER A 364 20.25 -5.35 -16.58
C SER A 364 19.51 -5.13 -17.91
N LYS A 365 18.38 -5.82 -18.11
CA LYS A 365 17.56 -5.71 -19.32
C LYS A 365 16.70 -4.44 -19.37
N TYR A 366 16.16 -4.02 -18.24
CA TYR A 366 15.19 -2.93 -18.10
C TYR A 366 15.69 -1.87 -17.07
N PRO A 367 16.87 -1.25 -17.29
CA PRO A 367 17.54 -0.44 -16.27
C PRO A 367 16.75 0.78 -15.79
N ASN A 368 15.91 1.33 -16.66
CA ASN A 368 15.07 2.49 -16.36
C ASN A 368 13.81 2.14 -15.56
N TYR A 369 13.41 0.87 -15.54
CA TYR A 369 12.13 0.44 -14.96
C TYR A 369 12.29 -0.28 -13.62
N ILE A 370 13.42 -0.95 -13.32
CA ILE A 370 13.61 -1.56 -12.00
C ILE A 370 14.21 -0.54 -11.02
N ALA A 371 13.48 -0.20 -9.96
CA ALA A 371 13.88 0.79 -8.94
C ALA A 371 14.70 0.19 -7.79
N GLY A 372 14.44 -1.06 -7.42
CA GLY A 372 15.03 -1.69 -6.24
C GLY A 372 14.41 -3.06 -5.93
N PHE A 373 14.78 -3.62 -4.78
CA PHE A 373 14.32 -4.91 -4.29
C PHE A 373 13.69 -4.77 -2.89
N ASP A 374 12.67 -5.58 -2.60
CA ASP A 374 11.94 -5.60 -1.34
C ASP A 374 11.48 -7.02 -0.95
N LEU A 375 11.33 -7.24 0.36
CA LEU A 375 10.76 -8.44 0.97
C LEU A 375 9.39 -8.10 1.56
N VAL A 376 8.34 -8.78 1.12
CA VAL A 376 6.94 -8.44 1.45
C VAL A 376 6.19 -9.59 2.12
N GLY A 377 5.02 -9.29 2.67
CA GLY A 377 4.16 -10.23 3.41
C GLY A 377 4.10 -9.87 4.89
N GLU A 378 3.21 -10.54 5.63
CA GLU A 378 3.02 -10.28 7.06
C GLU A 378 4.35 -10.39 7.82
N GLU A 379 4.84 -9.25 8.33
CA GLU A 379 6.17 -9.16 8.90
C GLU A 379 6.32 -10.02 10.17
N LYS A 380 5.25 -10.12 10.97
CA LYS A 380 5.23 -10.90 12.21
C LYS A 380 5.33 -12.41 12.00
N ASN A 381 4.65 -12.94 10.98
CA ASN A 381 4.59 -14.37 10.68
C ASN A 381 5.62 -14.81 9.63
N GLY A 382 6.37 -13.86 9.06
CA GLY A 382 7.42 -14.09 8.09
C GLY A 382 8.81 -14.24 8.70
N ARG A 383 9.84 -14.40 7.86
CA ARG A 383 11.24 -14.37 8.31
C ARG A 383 11.73 -12.93 8.48
N PRO A 384 12.51 -12.64 9.53
CA PRO A 384 13.19 -11.34 9.68
C PRO A 384 14.31 -11.18 8.65
N LEU A 385 14.76 -9.94 8.44
CA LEU A 385 15.83 -9.60 7.49
C LEU A 385 17.15 -10.29 7.83
N LYS A 386 17.49 -10.39 9.13
CA LYS A 386 18.68 -11.12 9.60
C LYS A 386 18.73 -12.59 9.15
N ASP A 387 17.61 -13.22 8.76
CA ASP A 387 17.63 -14.61 8.27
C ASP A 387 18.18 -14.71 6.83
N PHE A 388 18.26 -13.58 6.12
CA PHE A 388 18.71 -13.47 4.73
C PHE A 388 20.01 -12.67 4.58
N PHE A 389 20.72 -12.42 5.69
CA PHE A 389 21.86 -11.50 5.70
C PHE A 389 22.94 -11.93 4.70
N GLN A 390 23.17 -13.23 4.55
CA GLN A 390 24.20 -13.74 3.65
C GLN A 390 23.85 -13.45 2.19
N GLU A 391 22.63 -13.81 1.77
CA GLU A 391 22.16 -13.61 0.41
C GLU A 391 22.11 -12.11 0.05
N LEU A 392 21.68 -11.26 0.98
CA LEU A 392 21.59 -9.82 0.77
C LEU A 392 22.97 -9.16 0.67
N LEU A 393 23.96 -9.61 1.46
CA LEU A 393 25.34 -9.12 1.36
C LEU A 393 26.03 -9.60 0.08
N GLU A 394 25.86 -10.86 -0.30
CA GLU A 394 26.36 -11.42 -1.56
C GLU A 394 25.76 -10.67 -2.77
N PHE A 395 24.47 -10.34 -2.71
CA PHE A 395 23.80 -9.55 -3.74
C PHE A 395 24.36 -8.12 -3.84
N LYS A 396 24.59 -7.44 -2.71
CA LYS A 396 25.22 -6.11 -2.70
C LYS A 396 26.61 -6.15 -3.35
N GLU A 397 27.40 -7.17 -3.03
CA GLU A 397 28.73 -7.32 -3.63
C GLU A 397 28.64 -7.61 -5.13
N THR A 398 27.68 -8.43 -5.56
CA THR A 398 27.42 -8.69 -6.97
C THR A 398 27.01 -7.41 -7.72
N CYS A 399 26.13 -6.60 -7.14
CA CYS A 399 25.75 -5.28 -7.66
C CYS A 399 26.97 -4.36 -7.79
N ARG A 400 27.86 -4.34 -6.78
CA ARG A 400 29.10 -3.56 -6.79
C ARG A 400 30.05 -4.00 -7.89
N ILE A 401 30.27 -5.31 -8.07
CA ILE A 401 31.17 -5.88 -9.09
C ILE A 401 30.63 -5.64 -10.50
N THR A 402 29.31 -5.78 -10.70
CA THR A 402 28.67 -5.60 -12.01
C THR A 402 28.40 -4.14 -12.36
N GLY A 403 28.55 -3.22 -11.41
CA GLY A 403 28.24 -1.80 -11.59
C GLY A 403 26.74 -1.51 -11.72
N ILE A 404 25.89 -2.42 -11.26
CA ILE A 404 24.44 -2.29 -11.31
C ILE A 404 23.92 -1.85 -9.95
N ASP A 405 23.27 -0.68 -9.88
CA ASP A 405 22.66 -0.17 -8.66
C ASP A 405 21.23 -0.70 -8.47
N ILE A 406 21.03 -1.53 -7.44
CA ILE A 406 19.72 -2.01 -6.99
C ILE A 406 19.63 -1.76 -5.47
N PRO A 407 19.02 -0.65 -5.04
CA PRO A 407 18.85 -0.37 -3.63
C PRO A 407 17.80 -1.30 -3.00
N PHE A 408 17.95 -1.52 -1.70
CA PHE A 408 16.92 -2.15 -0.90
C PHE A 408 15.88 -1.14 -0.42
N LEU A 409 14.61 -1.52 -0.50
CA LEU A 409 13.43 -0.68 -0.21
C LEU A 409 12.48 -1.41 0.76
N PHE A 410 13.06 -1.98 1.81
CA PHE A 410 12.44 -3.00 2.66
C PHE A 410 11.20 -2.52 3.39
N HIS A 411 10.17 -3.35 3.46
CA HIS A 411 9.21 -3.31 4.56
C HIS A 411 9.92 -3.69 5.87
N CYS A 412 9.94 -2.77 6.85
CA CYS A 412 10.34 -3.13 8.19
C CYS A 412 9.73 -2.26 9.29
N GLY A 413 9.60 -2.87 10.46
CA GLY A 413 9.05 -2.21 11.64
C GLY A 413 7.54 -1.95 11.54
N GLU A 414 6.79 -2.72 10.76
CA GLU A 414 5.32 -2.69 10.72
C GLU A 414 4.75 -3.47 11.93
N THR A 415 5.05 -3.00 13.14
CA THR A 415 4.64 -3.67 14.38
C THR A 415 4.47 -2.70 15.55
N LEU A 416 3.63 -3.11 16.51
CA LEU A 416 3.53 -2.51 17.84
C LEU A 416 4.46 -3.21 18.85
N ASP A 417 4.98 -4.38 18.51
CA ASP A 417 5.85 -5.17 19.38
C ASP A 417 7.25 -4.52 19.44
N ILE A 418 7.85 -4.47 20.63
CA ILE A 418 9.15 -3.83 20.88
C ILE A 418 10.14 -4.85 21.44
N GLY A 419 11.37 -4.85 20.93
CA GLY A 419 12.44 -5.74 21.39
C GLY A 419 12.35 -7.16 20.83
N THR A 420 11.58 -7.35 19.76
CA THR A 420 11.41 -8.61 19.02
C THR A 420 12.28 -8.61 17.77
N ASP A 421 12.32 -9.74 17.06
CA ASP A 421 12.99 -9.81 15.75
C ASP A 421 12.27 -8.98 14.68
N VAL A 422 10.99 -8.65 14.88
CA VAL A 422 10.19 -7.90 13.90
C VAL A 422 10.61 -6.43 13.85
N ASP A 423 10.55 -5.71 14.97
CA ASP A 423 10.97 -4.32 15.04
C ASP A 423 12.48 -4.16 14.82
N ARG A 424 13.27 -5.19 15.15
CA ARG A 424 14.72 -5.21 14.87
C ARG A 424 15.09 -5.35 13.40
N ASN A 425 14.13 -5.63 12.51
CA ASN A 425 14.36 -5.47 11.07
C ASN A 425 14.79 -4.03 10.71
N LEU A 426 14.48 -3.02 11.54
CA LEU A 426 15.01 -1.66 11.38
C LEU A 426 16.54 -1.59 11.56
N VAL A 427 17.09 -2.39 12.48
CA VAL A 427 18.55 -2.50 12.69
C VAL A 427 19.20 -3.13 11.46
N ASP A 428 18.64 -4.25 11.00
CA ASP A 428 19.16 -4.96 9.84
C ASP A 428 19.05 -4.10 8.57
N ALA A 429 17.95 -3.38 8.37
CA ALA A 429 17.78 -2.47 7.24
C ALA A 429 18.83 -1.35 7.25
N LEU A 430 19.15 -0.77 8.41
CA LEU A 430 20.23 0.22 8.56
C LEU A 430 21.60 -0.39 8.20
N LEU A 431 21.92 -1.58 8.74
CA LEU A 431 23.21 -2.25 8.49
C LEU A 431 23.36 -2.65 7.01
N LEU A 432 22.27 -3.07 6.37
CA LEU A 432 22.23 -3.39 4.95
C LEU A 432 22.26 -2.12 4.07
N GLY A 433 22.15 -0.92 4.65
CA GLY A 433 22.13 0.33 3.92
C GLY A 433 20.89 0.45 3.02
N ALA A 434 19.72 0.08 3.55
CA ALA A 434 18.46 0.25 2.85
C ALA A 434 18.25 1.73 2.50
N LYS A 435 17.80 2.00 1.27
CA LYS A 435 17.65 3.36 0.77
C LYS A 435 16.38 4.04 1.26
N ARG A 436 15.33 3.26 1.52
CA ARG A 436 14.08 3.70 2.12
C ARG A 436 13.47 2.57 2.94
N ILE A 437 12.73 2.95 3.98
CA ILE A 437 11.99 2.03 4.84
C ILE A 437 10.50 2.09 4.50
N GLY A 438 9.90 0.94 4.24
CA GLY A 438 8.46 0.75 4.18
C GLY A 438 7.87 0.67 5.58
N HIS A 439 6.82 1.46 5.83
CA HIS A 439 6.18 1.66 7.14
C HIS A 439 7.07 2.37 8.17
N GLY A 440 8.08 1.68 8.72
CA GLY A 440 8.89 2.23 9.80
C GLY A 440 8.09 2.58 11.06
N PHE A 441 6.94 1.93 11.27
CA PHE A 441 6.03 2.25 12.37
C PHE A 441 6.72 2.13 13.73
N ALA A 442 7.62 1.14 13.88
CA ALA A 442 8.36 0.90 15.09
C ALA A 442 9.53 1.89 15.35
N LEU A 443 9.90 2.71 14.36
CA LEU A 443 11.14 3.51 14.38
C LEU A 443 11.25 4.50 15.55
N PRO A 444 10.17 5.18 16.00
CA PRO A 444 10.25 6.08 17.16
C PRO A 444 10.70 5.40 18.46
N TRP A 445 10.51 4.08 18.60
CA TRP A 445 10.98 3.31 19.76
C TRP A 445 12.46 2.90 19.67
N HIS A 446 13.13 3.19 18.54
CA HIS A 446 14.55 2.93 18.30
C HIS A 446 15.32 4.23 18.08
N PRO A 447 15.51 5.08 19.12
CA PRO A 447 15.99 6.45 18.94
C PRO A 447 17.38 6.55 18.31
N TYR A 448 18.28 5.61 18.62
CA TYR A 448 19.60 5.55 17.99
C TYR A 448 19.52 5.20 16.50
N ILE A 449 18.69 4.22 16.14
CA ILE A 449 18.48 3.82 14.74
C ILE A 449 17.83 4.96 13.96
N MET A 450 16.79 5.59 14.50
CA MET A 450 16.14 6.76 13.91
C MET A 450 17.14 7.90 13.68
N LYS A 451 18.02 8.18 14.64
CA LYS A 451 19.09 9.18 14.49
C LYS A 451 20.02 8.83 13.33
N GLN A 452 20.52 7.60 13.27
CA GLN A 452 21.42 7.16 12.20
C GLN A 452 20.76 7.23 10.82
N MET A 453 19.50 6.78 10.69
CA MET A 453 18.75 6.86 9.43
C MET A 453 18.58 8.32 8.97
N LYS A 454 18.24 9.23 9.88
CA LYS A 454 18.15 10.68 9.58
C LYS A 454 19.50 11.25 9.10
N GLU A 455 20.60 10.91 9.78
CA GLU A 455 21.96 11.36 9.41
C GLU A 455 22.42 10.81 8.05
N GLN A 456 21.90 9.65 7.64
CA GLN A 456 22.19 9.02 6.35
C GLN A 456 21.22 9.42 5.23
N GLY A 457 20.19 10.23 5.53
CA GLY A 457 19.17 10.65 4.56
C GLY A 457 18.28 9.51 4.06
N GLN A 458 18.02 8.51 4.91
CA GLN A 458 17.20 7.32 4.61
C GLN A 458 15.70 7.52 4.82
#